data_AF-A0A150GTP0-F1
#
_entry.id   AF-A0A150GTP0-F1
#
_cell.length_a   1.000
_cell.length_b   1.000
_cell.length_c   1.000
_cell.angle_alpha   90.00
_cell.angle_beta   90.00
_cell.angle_gamma   90.00
#
_symmetry.space_group_name_H-M   'P 1'
#
loop_
_entity.id
_entity.type
_entity.pdbx_description
1 polymer ?
#
loop_
_entity_poly.entity_id
_entity_poly.type
_entity_poly.pdbx_seq_one_letter_code
_entity_poly.pdbx_strand_id
1 'polypeptide(L)'
;MTLSTSNSLRVASVEADLDSASDAYLFETPVELLCPITLQLFHDPVVNEAGQVYERSALVKALAHRLVDPISNLPLATGALTTVWPMKSKACLRSPGLTPALVDYVLSHGSSIYDSQALIRFAASLATCGERDMAACVYTKLLQQLEAPSAQQVEALKGLLGCWGDLDEDDDKLVQQLAGLACEEGPEGCRPARFVNVLLEGGLSEEFVLRFCEHILSNAMRYTITGIMIASVTLPYKSRTVDMA
;
A
#
# COMPACT_ATOMS: atom_id res chain seq x y z
N MET A 1 -42.09 11.36 -59.16
CA MET A 1 -40.80 10.64 -59.12
C MET A 1 -40.03 11.16 -57.91
N THR A 2 -39.53 10.21 -57.10
CA THR A 2 -38.54 10.29 -56.01
C THR A 2 -38.84 11.06 -54.71
N LEU A 3 -38.62 10.32 -53.61
CA LEU A 3 -38.80 10.58 -52.18
C LEU A 3 -37.69 11.47 -51.57
N SER A 4 -37.95 12.10 -50.42
CA SER A 4 -37.08 11.93 -49.23
C SER A 4 -37.72 12.47 -47.94
N THR A 5 -37.66 11.62 -46.92
CA THR A 5 -38.08 11.78 -45.52
C THR A 5 -37.01 12.50 -44.70
N SER A 6 -37.39 13.21 -43.62
CA SER A 6 -36.72 13.33 -42.29
C SER A 6 -37.33 14.52 -41.52
N ASN A 7 -38.20 14.32 -40.52
CA ASN A 7 -37.94 13.97 -39.11
C ASN A 7 -37.07 14.98 -38.33
N SER A 8 -37.69 15.77 -37.45
CA SER A 8 -37.03 16.32 -36.26
C SER A 8 -38.07 16.66 -35.19
N LEU A 9 -38.27 15.70 -34.29
CA LEU A 9 -38.85 15.93 -32.96
C LEU A 9 -37.73 16.43 -32.05
N ARG A 10 -37.98 17.48 -31.25
CA ARG A 10 -37.62 17.48 -29.82
C ARG A 10 -38.36 18.56 -29.05
N VAL A 11 -39.20 18.03 -28.17
CA VAL A 11 -39.95 18.65 -27.09
C VAL A 11 -39.00 18.90 -25.90
N ALA A 12 -39.22 20.05 -25.25
CA ALA A 12 -39.00 20.40 -23.83
C ALA A 12 -37.66 20.08 -23.15
N SER A 13 -37.08 21.09 -22.49
CA SER A 13 -37.27 21.27 -21.04
C SER A 13 -36.31 22.34 -20.53
N VAL A 14 -36.88 23.40 -19.97
CA VAL A 14 -36.20 24.55 -19.37
C VAL A 14 -36.22 24.31 -17.85
N GLU A 15 -35.37 23.44 -17.32
CA GLU A 15 -35.19 23.23 -15.87
C GLU A 15 -33.83 22.55 -15.65
N ALA A 16 -32.74 23.34 -15.58
CA ALA A 16 -31.40 22.82 -15.24
C ALA A 16 -30.48 23.96 -14.76
N ASP A 17 -30.82 24.66 -13.67
CA ASP A 17 -29.98 25.74 -13.13
C ASP A 17 -29.82 25.74 -11.59
N LEU A 18 -29.93 24.59 -10.93
CA LEU A 18 -29.67 24.47 -9.48
C LEU A 18 -29.07 23.10 -9.12
N ASP A 19 -27.78 22.83 -9.42
CA ASP A 19 -26.95 21.92 -8.59
C ASP A 19 -25.44 21.78 -8.94
N SER A 20 -24.83 22.61 -9.78
CA SER A 20 -23.40 22.42 -10.15
C SER A 20 -22.37 23.01 -9.16
N ALA A 21 -22.81 23.58 -8.03
CA ALA A 21 -21.94 24.34 -7.13
C ALA A 21 -21.49 23.59 -5.86
N SER A 22 -22.01 22.39 -5.58
CA SER A 22 -21.78 21.69 -4.31
C SER A 22 -20.55 20.75 -4.30
N ASP A 23 -20.02 20.38 -5.46
CA ASP A 23 -18.84 19.49 -5.55
C ASP A 23 -17.49 20.21 -5.48
N ALA A 24 -17.43 21.53 -5.69
CA ALA A 24 -16.17 22.28 -5.70
C ALA A 24 -15.44 22.23 -4.35
N TYR A 25 -16.18 22.22 -3.23
CA TYR A 25 -15.63 22.14 -1.87
C TYR A 25 -15.06 20.76 -1.50
N LEU A 26 -15.43 19.69 -2.21
CA LEU A 26 -14.86 18.36 -1.99
C LEU A 26 -13.41 18.24 -2.50
N PHE A 27 -12.99 19.17 -3.38
CA PHE A 27 -11.65 19.21 -3.97
C PHE A 27 -10.78 20.37 -3.46
N GLU A 28 -11.33 21.26 -2.62
CA GLU A 28 -10.52 22.32 -2.01
C GLU A 28 -9.66 21.77 -0.88
N THR A 29 -8.34 21.93 -1.03
CA THR A 29 -7.38 21.57 0.01
C THR A 29 -7.50 22.58 1.16
N PRO A 30 -7.74 22.13 2.41
CA PRO A 30 -7.78 23.02 3.57
C PRO A 30 -6.50 23.86 3.67
N VAL A 31 -6.65 25.17 3.92
CA VAL A 31 -5.53 26.12 4.00
C VAL A 31 -4.50 25.71 5.07
N GLU A 32 -4.95 25.03 6.12
CA GLU A 32 -4.09 24.46 7.18
C GLU A 32 -3.13 23.36 6.69
N LEU A 33 -3.40 22.74 5.53
CA LEU A 33 -2.53 21.74 4.91
C LEU A 33 -1.63 22.33 3.82
N LEU A 34 -1.67 23.65 3.62
CA LEU A 34 -0.82 24.36 2.69
C LEU A 34 0.39 24.97 3.42
N CYS A 35 1.55 24.82 2.82
CA CYS A 35 2.75 25.50 3.27
C CYS A 35 2.63 27.02 3.07
N PRO A 36 2.87 27.85 4.10
CA PRO A 36 2.78 29.31 3.98
C PRO A 36 3.76 29.93 2.97
N ILE A 37 4.88 29.25 2.67
CA ILE A 37 5.89 29.75 1.73
C ILE A 37 5.55 29.35 0.30
N THR A 38 5.25 28.07 0.06
CA THR A 38 5.01 27.54 -1.30
C THR A 38 3.57 27.66 -1.74
N LEU A 39 2.64 27.87 -0.79
CA LEU A 39 1.19 27.83 -0.98
C LEU A 39 0.70 26.51 -1.62
N GLN A 40 1.48 25.44 -1.43
CA GLN A 40 1.19 24.10 -1.92
C GLN A 40 0.97 23.16 -0.74
N LEU A 41 0.25 22.06 -1.00
CA LEU A 41 0.04 20.98 -0.05
C LEU A 41 1.39 20.50 0.53
N PHE A 42 1.46 20.30 1.85
CA PHE A 42 2.66 19.77 2.49
C PHE A 42 3.01 18.38 1.98
N HIS A 43 4.27 18.20 1.57
CA HIS A 43 4.85 16.89 1.30
C HIS A 43 5.73 16.44 2.47
N ASP A 44 6.52 17.35 3.03
CA ASP A 44 7.33 17.11 4.21
C ASP A 44 7.20 18.28 5.21
N PRO A 45 6.08 18.34 5.95
CA PRO A 45 5.82 19.42 6.90
C PRO A 45 6.81 19.34 8.06
N VAL A 46 7.49 20.43 8.34
CA VAL A 46 8.41 20.61 9.46
C VAL A 46 8.01 21.81 10.30
N VAL A 47 8.15 21.68 11.61
CA VAL A 47 7.95 22.77 12.56
C VAL A 47 9.30 23.38 12.92
N ASN A 48 9.35 24.71 12.97
CA ASN A 48 10.50 25.44 13.51
C ASN A 48 10.34 25.70 15.02
N GLU A 49 11.34 26.31 15.64
CA GLU A 49 11.31 26.62 17.09
C GLU A 49 10.20 27.60 17.48
N ALA A 50 9.73 28.43 16.55
CA ALA A 50 8.60 29.33 16.75
C ALA A 50 7.24 28.61 16.72
N GLY A 51 7.22 27.29 16.47
CA GLY A 51 6.00 26.48 16.40
C GLY A 51 5.26 26.60 15.07
N GLN A 52 5.86 27.21 14.05
CA GLN A 52 5.24 27.38 12.73
C GLN A 52 5.65 26.25 11.78
N VAL A 53 4.69 25.79 10.97
CA VAL A 53 4.86 24.64 10.08
C VAL A 53 5.09 25.08 8.65
N TYR A 54 6.11 24.49 8.03
CA TYR A 54 6.57 24.80 6.69
C TYR A 54 6.91 23.53 5.91
N GLU A 55 6.96 23.63 4.59
CA GLU A 55 7.55 22.59 3.77
C GLU A 55 9.08 22.59 3.99
N ARG A 56 9.67 21.43 4.29
CA ARG A 56 11.11 21.32 4.61
C ARG A 56 11.99 21.97 3.56
N SER A 57 11.74 21.66 2.29
CA SER A 57 12.55 22.18 1.19
C SER A 57 12.49 23.71 1.06
N ALA A 58 11.35 24.30 1.39
CA ALA A 58 11.15 25.75 1.35
C ALA A 58 11.80 26.44 2.55
N LEU A 59 11.62 25.87 3.75
CA LEU A 59 12.20 26.45 4.96
C LEU A 59 13.73 26.34 4.96
N VAL A 60 14.31 25.21 4.54
CA VAL A 60 15.77 25.06 4.41
C VAL A 60 16.36 26.13 3.48
N LYS A 61 15.69 26.41 2.35
CA LYS A 61 16.11 27.49 1.44
C LYS A 61 16.02 28.87 2.10
N ALA A 62 14.96 29.15 2.85
CA ALA A 62 14.81 30.43 3.54
C ALA A 62 15.88 30.63 4.63
N LEU A 63 16.13 29.58 5.44
CA LEU A 63 17.11 29.60 6.52
C LEU A 63 18.56 29.69 6.01
N ALA A 64 18.83 29.20 4.80
CA ALA A 64 20.14 29.36 4.16
C ALA A 64 20.51 30.84 3.91
N HIS A 65 19.52 31.72 3.77
CA HIS A 65 19.74 33.15 3.59
C HIS A 65 19.77 33.90 4.93
N ARG A 66 18.81 33.64 5.81
CA ARG A 66 18.68 34.29 7.12
C ARG A 66 18.06 33.34 8.13
N LEU A 67 18.64 33.23 9.32
CA LEU A 67 18.12 32.41 10.42
C LEU A 67 16.97 33.13 11.15
N VAL A 68 15.90 33.43 10.41
CA VAL A 68 14.67 34.05 10.90
C VAL A 68 13.47 33.25 10.44
N ASP A 69 12.39 33.32 11.19
CA ASP A 69 11.11 32.78 10.80
C ASP A 69 10.56 33.53 9.56
N PRO A 70 10.24 32.84 8.44
CA PRO A 70 9.85 33.51 7.19
C PRO A 70 8.58 34.35 7.24
N ILE A 71 7.65 34.07 8.16
CA ILE A 71 6.37 34.79 8.26
C ILE A 71 6.50 35.96 9.24
N SER A 72 6.97 35.68 10.46
CA SER A 72 7.06 36.66 11.55
C SER A 72 8.32 37.51 11.50
N ASN A 73 9.34 37.12 10.72
CA ASN A 73 10.68 37.71 10.71
C ASN A 73 11.38 37.73 12.08
N LEU A 74 10.93 36.89 13.02
CA LEU A 74 11.56 36.75 14.33
C LEU A 74 12.83 35.90 14.22
N PRO A 75 13.91 36.24 14.96
CA PRO A 75 15.12 35.44 14.97
C PRO A 75 14.85 34.06 15.57
N LEU A 76 15.38 33.02 14.91
CA LEU A 76 15.37 31.65 15.43
C LEU A 76 16.69 31.40 16.16
N ALA A 77 16.65 30.67 17.28
CA ALA A 77 17.85 30.36 18.05
C ALA A 77 18.67 29.26 17.34
N THR A 78 17.99 28.29 16.73
CA THR A 78 18.59 27.19 15.99
C THR A 78 17.82 26.92 14.69
N GLY A 79 18.52 26.36 13.69
CA GLY A 79 17.91 25.83 12.46
C GLY A 79 17.33 24.42 12.61
N ALA A 80 16.97 24.00 13.83
CA ALA A 80 16.46 22.66 14.09
C ALA A 80 15.05 22.49 13.50
N LEU A 81 14.83 21.41 12.76
CA LEU A 81 13.58 21.13 12.05
C LEU A 81 13.03 19.77 12.47
N THR A 82 11.82 19.76 13.04
CA THR A 82 11.14 18.52 13.43
C THR A 82 9.99 18.23 12.47
N THR A 83 9.90 17.02 11.94
CA THR A 83 8.79 16.63 11.05
C THR A 83 7.46 16.57 11.83
N VAL A 84 6.41 17.14 11.27
CA VAL A 84 5.05 17.10 11.82
C VAL A 84 4.27 15.94 11.18
N TRP A 85 4.45 14.74 11.71
CA TRP A 85 3.84 13.52 11.18
C TRP A 85 2.30 13.58 11.00
N PRO A 86 1.51 14.14 11.94
CA PRO A 86 0.07 14.22 11.77
C PRO A 86 -0.36 15.07 10.55
N MET A 87 0.36 16.15 10.27
CA MET A 87 0.09 16.98 9.09
C MET A 87 0.52 16.28 7.80
N LYS A 88 1.61 15.50 7.85
CA LYS A 88 2.10 14.73 6.70
C LYS A 88 1.09 13.67 6.23
N SER A 89 0.53 12.89 7.16
CA SER A 89 -0.52 11.90 6.85
C SER A 89 -1.78 12.58 6.31
N LYS A 90 -2.27 13.65 6.96
CA LYS A 90 -3.45 14.40 6.51
C LYS A 90 -3.29 15.04 5.13
N ALA A 91 -2.15 15.69 4.88
CA ALA A 91 -1.86 16.33 3.61
C ALA A 91 -1.87 15.29 2.49
N CYS A 92 -1.20 14.15 2.68
CA CYS A 92 -1.17 13.12 1.67
C CYS A 92 -2.55 12.59 1.26
N LEU A 93 -3.46 12.37 2.20
CA LEU A 93 -4.82 11.90 1.89
C LEU A 93 -5.61 12.87 0.99
N ARG A 94 -5.07 14.07 0.74
CA ARG A 94 -5.60 15.15 -0.12
C ARG A 94 -4.73 15.37 -1.36
N SER A 95 -3.66 14.60 -1.53
CA SER A 95 -2.91 14.59 -2.78
C SER A 95 -3.82 14.17 -3.95
N PRO A 96 -3.72 14.84 -5.11
CA PRO A 96 -4.56 14.53 -6.26
C PRO A 96 -4.40 13.05 -6.63
N GLY A 97 -5.49 12.28 -6.55
CA GLY A 97 -5.49 10.85 -6.87
C GLY A 97 -5.35 9.89 -5.70
N LEU A 98 -5.29 10.33 -4.43
CA LEU A 98 -5.32 9.47 -3.23
C LEU A 98 -6.57 9.73 -2.35
N THR A 99 -7.75 9.78 -2.97
CA THR A 99 -8.99 9.98 -2.20
C THR A 99 -9.27 8.76 -1.31
N PRO A 100 -9.83 8.93 -0.10
CA PRO A 100 -10.15 7.80 0.78
C PRO A 100 -11.07 6.77 0.12
N ALA A 101 -12.01 7.22 -0.72
CA ALA A 101 -12.89 6.35 -1.49
C ALA A 101 -12.13 5.47 -2.50
N LEU A 102 -11.07 6.01 -3.12
CA LEU A 102 -10.23 5.24 -4.03
C LEU A 102 -9.36 4.23 -3.27
N VAL A 103 -8.84 4.59 -2.09
CA VAL A 103 -8.10 3.66 -1.21
C VAL A 103 -8.99 2.49 -0.83
N ASP A 104 -10.19 2.75 -0.34
CA ASP A 104 -11.15 1.71 0.05
C ASP A 104 -11.57 0.85 -1.16
N TYR A 105 -11.78 1.47 -2.32
CA TYR A 105 -12.09 0.76 -3.56
C TYR A 105 -10.94 -0.16 -4.00
N VAL A 106 -9.69 0.32 -4.02
CA VAL A 106 -8.51 -0.48 -4.42
C VAL A 106 -8.29 -1.63 -3.45
N LEU A 107 -8.45 -1.40 -2.14
CA LEU A 107 -8.34 -2.44 -1.13
C LEU A 107 -9.46 -3.49 -1.25
N SER A 108 -10.69 -3.08 -1.61
CA SER A 108 -11.82 -3.99 -1.76
C SER A 108 -11.89 -4.71 -3.12
N HIS A 109 -11.31 -4.15 -4.18
CA HIS A 109 -11.44 -4.64 -5.57
C HIS A 109 -10.09 -5.02 -6.21
N GLY A 110 -9.17 -5.57 -5.42
CA GLY A 110 -7.79 -5.85 -5.83
C GLY A 110 -7.59 -6.81 -7.02
N SER A 111 -8.63 -7.43 -7.58
CA SER A 111 -8.49 -8.58 -8.50
C SER A 111 -8.95 -8.36 -9.95
N SER A 112 -9.38 -7.18 -10.41
CA SER A 112 -10.15 -7.16 -11.68
C SER A 112 -9.64 -6.27 -12.84
N ILE A 113 -8.90 -5.17 -12.62
CA ILE A 113 -8.75 -4.17 -13.71
C ILE A 113 -7.49 -3.29 -13.69
N TYR A 114 -6.64 -3.37 -12.67
CA TYR A 114 -5.51 -2.44 -12.54
C TYR A 114 -4.22 -3.02 -13.11
N ASP A 115 -3.47 -2.18 -13.83
CA ASP A 115 -2.07 -2.46 -14.12
C ASP A 115 -1.33 -2.54 -12.78
N SER A 116 -0.63 -3.64 -12.55
CA SER A 116 0.22 -3.87 -11.38
C SER A 116 1.19 -2.70 -11.14
N GLN A 117 1.62 -2.01 -12.21
CA GLN A 117 2.40 -0.78 -12.09
C GLN A 117 1.64 0.34 -11.37
N ALA A 118 0.34 0.52 -11.67
CA ALA A 118 -0.48 1.54 -11.02
C ALA A 118 -0.65 1.24 -9.52
N LEU A 119 -0.85 -0.03 -9.16
CA LEU A 119 -0.96 -0.46 -7.76
C LEU A 119 0.35 -0.29 -7.00
N ILE A 120 1.50 -0.57 -7.63
CA ILE A 120 2.83 -0.34 -7.02
C ILE A 120 3.02 1.16 -6.74
N ARG A 121 2.68 2.03 -7.69
CA ARG A 121 2.77 3.49 -7.52
C ARG A 121 1.80 4.00 -6.44
N PHE A 122 0.61 3.41 -6.38
CA PHE A 122 -0.37 3.71 -5.36
C PHE A 122 0.11 3.32 -3.96
N ALA A 123 0.62 2.09 -3.79
CA ALA A 123 1.19 1.62 -2.53
C ALA A 123 2.41 2.44 -2.10
N ALA A 124 3.28 2.81 -3.05
CA ALA A 124 4.43 3.67 -2.78
C ALA A 124 3.98 5.05 -2.27
N SER A 125 2.92 5.60 -2.86
CA SER A 125 2.33 6.86 -2.40
C SER A 125 1.76 6.70 -0.99
N LEU A 126 1.03 5.63 -0.67
CA LEU A 126 0.55 5.38 0.70
C LEU A 126 1.71 5.30 1.71
N ALA A 127 2.82 4.65 1.34
CA ALA A 127 3.99 4.51 2.19
C ALA A 127 4.68 5.85 2.48
N THR A 128 4.85 6.73 1.48
CA THR A 128 5.46 8.07 1.69
C THR A 128 4.62 8.97 2.59
N CYS A 129 3.33 8.65 2.68
CA CYS A 129 2.35 9.37 3.47
C CYS A 129 2.24 8.92 4.92
N GLY A 130 2.97 7.87 5.30
CA GLY A 130 2.94 7.30 6.64
C GLY A 130 1.85 6.23 6.83
N GLU A 131 1.04 5.94 5.82
CA GLU A 131 0.04 4.87 5.84
C GLU A 131 0.68 3.52 5.47
N ARG A 132 1.72 3.15 6.23
CA ARG A 132 2.56 1.97 5.97
C ARG A 132 1.78 0.66 6.01
N ASP A 133 0.80 0.54 6.90
CA ASP A 133 -0.01 -0.66 7.03
C ASP A 133 -0.90 -0.89 5.80
N MET A 134 -1.49 0.18 5.27
CA MET A 134 -2.29 0.12 4.04
C MET A 134 -1.41 -0.16 2.83
N ALA A 135 -0.24 0.48 2.73
CA ALA A 135 0.73 0.19 1.69
C ALA A 135 1.17 -1.28 1.72
N ALA A 136 1.49 -1.82 2.90
CA ALA A 136 1.85 -3.22 3.09
C ALA A 136 0.72 -4.17 2.65
N CYS A 137 -0.54 -3.84 2.93
CA CYS A 137 -1.70 -4.61 2.46
C CYS A 137 -1.78 -4.66 0.93
N VAL A 138 -1.58 -3.52 0.25
CA VAL A 138 -1.56 -3.47 -1.23
C VAL A 138 -0.39 -4.26 -1.79
N TYR A 139 0.82 -4.11 -1.25
CA TYR A 139 1.99 -4.88 -1.69
C TYR A 139 1.83 -6.38 -1.46
N THR A 140 1.22 -6.77 -0.34
CA THR A 140 0.93 -8.18 -0.05
C THR A 140 0.00 -8.78 -1.10
N LYS A 141 -1.08 -8.06 -1.46
CA LYS A 141 -1.99 -8.50 -2.52
C LYS A 141 -1.30 -8.60 -3.88
N LEU A 142 -0.42 -7.66 -4.21
CA LEU A 142 0.39 -7.71 -5.43
C LEU A 142 1.34 -8.92 -5.47
N LEU A 143 1.93 -9.28 -4.33
CA LEU A 143 2.78 -10.47 -4.22
C LEU A 143 1.98 -11.77 -4.36
N GLN A 144 0.74 -11.80 -3.85
CA GLN A 144 -0.15 -12.96 -3.96
C GLN A 144 -0.71 -13.17 -5.37
N GLN A 145 -0.78 -12.13 -6.22
CA GLN A 145 -1.23 -12.27 -7.61
C GLN A 145 -0.29 -13.18 -8.44
N LEU A 146 -0.83 -14.31 -8.90
CA LEU A 146 -0.09 -15.35 -9.64
C LEU A 146 0.42 -14.91 -11.03
N GLU A 147 -0.16 -13.87 -11.64
CA GLU A 147 0.13 -13.48 -13.03
C GLU A 147 1.19 -12.37 -13.15
N ALA A 148 1.64 -11.78 -12.03
CA ALA A 148 2.58 -10.67 -12.08
C ALA A 148 4.00 -11.12 -12.53
N PRO A 149 4.65 -10.40 -13.47
CA PRO A 149 6.05 -10.64 -13.82
C PRO A 149 6.99 -10.45 -12.62
N SER A 150 8.08 -11.23 -12.58
CA SER A 150 8.98 -11.29 -11.41
C SER A 150 9.54 -9.91 -11.02
N ALA A 151 9.84 -9.04 -11.99
CA ALA A 151 10.31 -7.68 -11.74
C ALA A 151 9.33 -6.82 -10.90
N GLN A 152 8.02 -6.97 -11.13
CA GLN A 152 7.00 -6.24 -10.39
C GLN A 152 6.78 -6.84 -8.99
N GLN A 153 6.89 -8.16 -8.87
CA GLN A 153 6.87 -8.84 -7.57
C GLN A 153 8.09 -8.42 -6.71
N VAL A 154 9.26 -8.25 -7.33
CA VAL A 154 10.47 -7.73 -6.67
C VAL A 154 10.29 -6.29 -6.21
N GLU A 155 9.69 -5.43 -7.04
CA GLU A 155 9.40 -4.05 -6.65
C GLU A 155 8.38 -3.98 -5.50
N ALA A 156 7.34 -4.81 -5.55
CA ALA A 156 6.36 -4.94 -4.47
C ALA A 156 7.00 -5.47 -3.18
N LEU A 157 7.90 -6.45 -3.26
CA LEU A 157 8.65 -6.97 -2.11
C LEU A 157 9.51 -5.87 -1.48
N LYS A 158 10.26 -5.11 -2.28
CA LYS A 158 11.07 -3.99 -1.78
C LYS A 158 10.22 -2.93 -1.10
N GLY A 159 9.07 -2.60 -1.69
CA GLY A 159 8.10 -1.69 -1.10
C GLY A 159 7.53 -2.20 0.23
N LEU A 160 7.19 -3.50 0.30
CA LEU A 160 6.70 -4.16 1.51
C LEU A 160 7.74 -4.12 2.64
N LEU A 161 8.98 -4.50 2.35
CA LEU A 161 10.09 -4.44 3.30
C LEU A 161 10.30 -3.00 3.81
N GLY A 162 10.23 -2.01 2.91
CA GLY A 162 10.30 -0.60 3.30
C GLY A 162 9.14 -0.13 4.19
N CYS A 163 7.97 -0.80 4.13
CA CYS A 163 6.85 -0.51 5.03
C CYS A 163 7.05 -1.12 6.43
N TRP A 164 7.74 -2.26 6.53
CA TRP A 164 7.96 -2.96 7.80
C TRP A 164 9.08 -2.36 8.66
N GLY A 165 9.94 -1.51 8.09
CA GLY A 165 11.01 -0.81 8.83
C GLY A 165 12.40 -1.32 8.46
N ASP A 166 13.44 -0.81 9.13
CA ASP A 166 14.82 -1.23 8.86
C ASP A 166 14.97 -2.73 9.12
N LEU A 167 15.54 -3.43 8.14
CA LEU A 167 15.74 -4.88 8.13
C LEU A 167 16.72 -5.36 9.22
N ASP A 168 17.38 -4.44 9.92
CA ASP A 168 18.45 -4.74 10.85
C ASP A 168 17.98 -5.13 12.26
N GLU A 169 16.71 -4.93 12.61
CA GLU A 169 16.26 -5.12 14.00
C GLU A 169 15.72 -6.52 14.35
N ASP A 170 15.24 -7.33 13.39
CA ASP A 170 14.68 -8.66 13.73
C ASP A 170 14.43 -9.59 12.50
N ASP A 171 15.50 -10.18 11.95
CA ASP A 171 15.43 -11.11 10.80
C ASP A 171 14.43 -12.26 11.00
N ASP A 172 14.37 -12.83 12.20
CA ASP A 172 13.51 -13.98 12.49
C ASP A 172 12.02 -13.62 12.39
N LYS A 173 11.66 -12.39 12.80
CA LYS A 173 10.30 -11.87 12.69
C LYS A 173 9.92 -11.64 11.23
N LEU A 174 10.84 -11.12 10.42
CA LEU A 174 10.65 -10.94 8.98
C LEU A 174 10.47 -12.27 8.26
N VAL A 175 11.30 -13.26 8.59
CA VAL A 175 11.16 -14.63 8.08
C VAL A 175 9.77 -15.20 8.41
N GLN A 176 9.30 -15.02 9.65
CA GLN A 176 7.99 -15.49 10.07
C GLN A 176 6.84 -14.80 9.31
N GLN A 177 6.92 -13.48 9.11
CA GLN A 177 5.92 -12.71 8.35
C GLN A 177 5.89 -13.14 6.88
N LEU A 178 7.05 -13.23 6.23
CA LEU A 178 7.17 -13.69 4.85
C LEU A 178 6.68 -15.12 4.68
N ALA A 179 6.98 -16.01 5.63
CA ALA A 179 6.51 -17.39 5.59
C ALA A 179 4.99 -17.47 5.75
N GLY A 180 4.39 -16.62 6.59
CA GLY A 180 2.93 -16.46 6.66
C GLY A 180 2.33 -16.11 5.31
N LEU A 181 2.89 -15.12 4.61
CA LEU A 181 2.42 -14.69 3.29
C LEU A 181 2.53 -15.79 2.23
N ALA A 182 3.60 -16.58 2.27
CA ALA A 182 3.83 -17.68 1.34
C ALA A 182 2.97 -18.92 1.63
N CYS A 183 2.37 -19.01 2.82
CA CYS A 183 1.60 -20.18 3.27
C CYS A 183 0.11 -19.93 3.48
N GLU A 184 -0.43 -18.73 3.22
CA GLU A 184 -1.87 -18.47 3.32
C GLU A 184 -2.66 -19.40 2.38
N GLU A 185 -3.60 -20.17 2.95
CA GLU A 185 -4.37 -21.28 2.34
C GLU A 185 -5.42 -20.83 1.28
N GLY A 186 -5.23 -19.70 0.63
CA GLY A 186 -6.11 -19.22 -0.44
C GLY A 186 -5.94 -20.01 -1.74
N PRO A 187 -6.98 -20.10 -2.60
CA PRO A 187 -6.85 -20.64 -3.95
C PRO A 187 -5.85 -19.86 -4.83
N GLU A 188 -5.50 -18.64 -4.42
CA GLU A 188 -4.54 -17.74 -5.06
C GLU A 188 -3.20 -17.59 -4.29
N GLY A 189 -2.91 -18.45 -3.32
CA GLY A 189 -1.68 -18.39 -2.53
C GLY A 189 -0.39 -18.47 -3.40
N CYS A 190 0.64 -17.70 -3.03
CA CYS A 190 1.92 -17.73 -3.74
C CYS A 190 2.64 -19.05 -3.48
N ARG A 191 3.03 -19.80 -4.52
CA ARG A 191 3.82 -21.03 -4.34
C ARG A 191 5.19 -20.69 -3.72
N PRO A 192 5.61 -21.35 -2.63
CA PRO A 192 6.89 -21.07 -1.96
C PRO A 192 8.10 -21.03 -2.91
N ALA A 193 8.15 -21.94 -3.89
CA ALA A 193 9.23 -22.01 -4.87
C ALA A 193 9.38 -20.74 -5.72
N ARG A 194 8.26 -20.07 -6.04
CA ARG A 194 8.27 -18.83 -6.83
C ARG A 194 8.67 -17.64 -5.95
N PHE A 195 8.22 -17.66 -4.70
CA PHE A 195 8.58 -16.65 -3.72
C PHE A 195 10.09 -16.64 -3.41
N VAL A 196 10.74 -17.81 -3.34
CA VAL A 196 12.20 -17.93 -3.17
C VAL A 196 12.97 -17.18 -4.27
N ASN A 197 12.55 -17.32 -5.54
CA ASN A 197 13.20 -16.60 -6.64
C ASN A 197 13.02 -15.07 -6.51
N VAL A 198 11.83 -14.63 -6.09
CA VAL A 198 11.55 -13.20 -5.85
C VAL A 198 12.37 -12.65 -4.69
N LEU A 199 12.60 -13.43 -3.62
CA LEU A 199 13.46 -13.03 -2.50
C LEU A 199 14.92 -12.85 -2.94
N LEU A 200 15.45 -13.79 -3.74
CA LEU A 200 16.81 -13.71 -4.29
C LEU A 200 16.97 -12.51 -5.25
N GLU A 201 16.04 -12.31 -6.17
CA GLU A 201 16.03 -11.15 -7.08
C GLU A 201 15.78 -9.83 -6.32
N GLY A 202 15.13 -9.90 -5.16
CA GLY A 202 14.92 -8.80 -4.23
C GLY A 202 16.21 -8.25 -3.59
N GLY A 203 17.30 -9.01 -3.64
CA GLY A 203 18.59 -8.66 -3.04
C GLY A 203 18.75 -9.08 -1.58
N LEU A 204 17.91 -10.01 -1.10
CA LEU A 204 18.09 -10.62 0.22
C LEU A 204 19.27 -11.62 0.19
N SER A 205 19.94 -11.79 1.33
CA SER A 205 21.10 -12.69 1.42
C SER A 205 20.70 -14.15 1.26
N GLU A 206 21.60 -14.98 0.72
CA GLU A 206 21.36 -16.43 0.62
C GLU A 206 21.11 -17.06 2.00
N GLU A 207 21.77 -16.57 3.05
CA GLU A 207 21.55 -17.03 4.43
C GLU A 207 20.10 -16.78 4.88
N PHE A 208 19.56 -15.58 4.60
CA PHE A 208 18.18 -15.24 4.93
C PHE A 208 17.18 -16.14 4.19
N VAL A 209 17.41 -16.36 2.89
CA VAL A 209 16.55 -17.22 2.05
C VAL A 209 16.59 -18.68 2.52
N LEU A 210 17.75 -19.16 2.99
CA LEU A 210 17.88 -20.49 3.57
C LEU A 210 17.08 -20.62 4.88
N ARG A 211 17.14 -19.63 5.78
CA ARG A 211 16.32 -19.61 7.01
C ARG A 211 14.83 -19.59 6.70
N PHE A 212 14.42 -18.82 5.68
CA PHE A 212 13.05 -18.82 5.17
C PHE A 212 12.64 -20.20 4.65
N CYS A 213 13.47 -20.85 3.84
CA CYS A 213 13.21 -22.21 3.36
C CYS A 213 13.08 -23.22 4.52
N GLU A 214 13.99 -23.15 5.50
CA GLU A 214 13.96 -23.99 6.70
C GLU A 214 12.66 -23.81 7.47
N HIS A 215 12.19 -22.56 7.63
CA HIS A 215 10.94 -22.24 8.31
C HIS A 215 9.73 -22.84 7.60
N ILE A 216 9.64 -22.67 6.27
CA ILE A 216 8.54 -23.24 5.47
C ILE A 216 8.54 -24.78 5.54
N LEU A 217 9.71 -25.41 5.38
CA LEU A 217 9.83 -26.87 5.43
C LEU A 217 9.50 -27.42 6.83
N SER A 218 9.94 -26.74 7.88
CA SER A 218 9.62 -27.09 9.27
C SER A 218 8.13 -26.99 9.56
N ASN A 219 7.46 -25.95 9.05
CA ASN A 219 6.01 -25.82 9.18
C ASN A 219 5.29 -26.92 8.37
N ALA A 220 5.70 -27.21 7.14
CA ALA A 220 5.13 -28.29 6.34
C ALA A 220 5.28 -29.69 6.99
N MET A 221 6.41 -29.95 7.66
CA MET A 221 6.59 -31.19 8.45
C MET A 221 5.64 -31.25 9.64
N ARG A 222 5.38 -30.13 10.32
CA ARG A 222 4.43 -30.09 11.45
C ARG A 222 3.01 -30.41 10.98
N TYR A 223 2.57 -29.86 9.85
CA TYR A 223 1.25 -30.14 9.28
C TYR A 223 1.07 -31.59 8.81
N THR A 224 2.13 -32.21 8.28
CA THR A 224 2.09 -33.64 7.91
C THR A 224 2.01 -34.55 9.13
N ILE A 225 2.71 -34.23 10.23
CA ILE A 225 2.65 -35.00 11.47
C ILE A 225 1.29 -34.86 12.19
N THR A 226 0.71 -33.65 12.27
CA THR A 226 -0.64 -33.46 12.82
C THR A 226 -1.73 -34.02 11.91
N GLY A 227 -1.58 -33.92 10.58
CA GLY A 227 -2.49 -34.57 9.62
C GLY A 227 -2.47 -36.09 9.71
N ILE A 228 -1.29 -36.70 9.91
CA ILE A 228 -1.15 -38.15 10.14
C ILE A 228 -1.74 -38.56 11.51
N MET A 229 -1.58 -37.75 12.56
CA MET A 229 -2.21 -38.04 13.85
C MET A 229 -3.75 -37.95 13.80
N ILE A 230 -4.32 -37.01 13.06
CA ILE A 230 -5.77 -36.88 12.92
C ILE A 230 -6.34 -38.00 12.02
N ALA A 231 -5.66 -38.35 10.92
CA ALA A 231 -6.08 -39.46 10.06
C ALA A 231 -5.97 -40.85 10.73
N SER A 232 -5.11 -40.99 11.74
CA SER A 232 -4.94 -42.25 12.49
C SER A 232 -6.03 -42.49 13.56
N VAL A 233 -6.86 -41.49 13.88
CA VAL A 233 -7.95 -41.61 14.86
C VAL A 233 -9.30 -41.94 14.21
N THR A 234 -9.42 -41.83 12.88
CA THR A 234 -10.68 -41.99 12.13
C THR A 234 -10.66 -43.10 11.06
N LEU A 235 -9.97 -44.21 11.32
CA LEU A 235 -10.22 -45.45 10.56
C LEU A 235 -11.03 -46.44 11.42
N PRO A 236 -12.36 -46.56 11.20
CA PRO A 236 -13.10 -47.69 11.76
C PRO A 236 -12.61 -48.96 11.07
N TYR A 237 -12.03 -49.84 11.89
CA TYR A 237 -11.67 -51.22 11.58
C TYR A 237 -12.89 -51.96 11.00
N LYS A 238 -13.01 -52.01 9.66
CA LYS A 238 -14.05 -52.80 8.99
C LYS A 238 -13.56 -54.24 8.90
N SER A 239 -13.96 -55.04 9.88
CA SER A 239 -13.78 -56.49 9.91
C SER A 239 -14.29 -57.12 8.63
N ARG A 240 -13.38 -57.77 7.91
CA ARG A 240 -13.63 -58.48 6.65
C ARG A 240 -14.33 -59.80 6.99
N THR A 241 -15.65 -59.87 6.82
CA THR A 241 -16.37 -61.14 6.77
C THR A 241 -16.17 -61.75 5.39
N VAL A 242 -15.57 -62.94 5.39
CA VAL A 242 -15.43 -63.82 4.24
C VAL A 242 -16.73 -64.61 4.15
N ASP A 243 -17.55 -64.37 3.12
CA ASP A 243 -18.62 -65.27 2.76
C ASP A 243 -18.22 -66.07 1.52
N MET A 244 -18.05 -67.37 1.75
CA MET A 244 -18.07 -68.42 0.74
C MET A 244 -19.52 -68.73 0.39
N ALA A 245 -19.89 -68.59 -0.89
CA ALA A 245 -20.86 -69.42 -1.60
C ALA A 245 -20.72 -69.19 -3.11
#